data_AF-A0A0J8S497-F1
#
_entry.id   AF-A0A0J8S497-F1
#
_cell.length_a   1.000
_cell.length_b   1.000
_cell.length_c   1.000
_cell.angle_alpha   90.00
_cell.angle_beta   90.00
_cell.angle_gamma   90.00
#
_symmetry.space_group_name_H-M   'P 1'
#
loop_
_entity.id
_entity.type
_entity.pdbx_description
1 polymer ?
#
loop_
_entity_poly.entity_id
_entity_poly.type
_entity_poly.pdbx_seq_one_letter_code
_entity_poly.pdbx_strand_id
1 'polypeptide(L)'
;MMIKCKRYKPCKQALLPERSLEKTTIPIPRLHVYCLGKDNILGLPFMLLDFIDGKALINIDIPKLPDSDKRRLFAKPGDIYLQLFQQQFNYIGFNPSRLIAPNQVFHSAIDYIFMIHQALLDEFHLRRDSVCGESDARSYLYGLLNSRQFLMDWVKPEHNHGPFVLMHGDLRSANILVDDDLNIVSVLDWEWSHTIPLQMFVPPPWLSGCEVLGVLKEYNRLYYDILASVFESETRDVEYQYHLNSRNISKLPLSNLWKRKLGSWAIFIAHGLMQPLHFGNVYTDVIDPG
;
A
#
# COMPACT_ATOMS: atom_id res chain seq x y z
N MET A 1 -20.11 15.79 10.16
CA MET A 1 -19.03 16.29 9.29
C MET A 1 -17.78 16.52 10.12
N MET A 2 -16.60 16.29 9.56
CA MET A 2 -15.30 16.43 10.24
C MET A 2 -14.38 17.34 9.43
N ILE A 3 -13.66 18.25 10.08
CA ILE A 3 -12.65 19.12 9.45
C ILE A 3 -11.28 18.49 9.63
N LYS A 4 -10.55 18.26 8.54
CA LYS A 4 -9.15 17.83 8.53
C LYS A 4 -8.26 19.00 8.12
N CYS A 5 -7.50 19.53 9.08
CA CYS A 5 -6.55 20.62 8.88
C CYS A 5 -5.17 20.07 8.47
N LYS A 6 -4.49 20.70 7.50
CA LYS A 6 -3.16 20.26 7.04
C LYS A 6 -2.14 21.38 7.18
N ARG A 7 -1.08 21.15 7.97
CA ARG A 7 -0.02 22.13 8.21
C ARG A 7 1.00 22.26 7.06
N TYR A 8 1.22 21.21 6.26
CA TYR A 8 2.39 21.15 5.37
C TYR A 8 2.17 20.63 3.94
N LYS A 9 1.00 20.07 3.60
CA LYS A 9 0.78 19.47 2.27
C LYS A 9 -0.69 19.63 1.80
N PRO A 10 -0.93 19.91 0.51
CA PRO A 10 -2.26 19.92 -0.09
C PRO A 10 -2.85 18.52 -0.06
N CYS A 11 -4.14 18.44 0.26
CA CYS A 11 -4.89 17.19 0.33
C CYS A 11 -5.01 16.55 -1.05
N LYS A 12 -4.15 15.56 -1.33
CA LYS A 12 -4.29 14.70 -2.51
C LYS A 12 -5.63 13.97 -2.54
N GLN A 13 -6.26 13.69 -1.39
CA GLN A 13 -7.63 13.15 -1.34
C GLN A 13 -8.66 14.05 -2.05
N ALA A 14 -8.44 15.37 -2.07
CA ALA A 14 -9.29 16.32 -2.80
C ALA A 14 -8.92 16.48 -4.29
N LEU A 15 -7.79 15.89 -4.69
CA LEU A 15 -7.24 15.92 -6.05
C LEU A 15 -7.12 14.51 -6.64
N LEU A 16 -7.68 13.50 -5.97
CA LEU A 16 -7.85 12.18 -6.54
C LEU A 16 -8.54 12.38 -7.88
N PRO A 17 -8.18 11.62 -8.93
CA PRO A 17 -9.05 11.58 -10.09
C PRO A 17 -10.41 11.09 -9.60
N GLU A 18 -11.35 12.01 -9.39
CA GLU A 18 -12.73 11.74 -9.00
C GLU A 18 -13.25 10.55 -9.84
N ARG A 19 -12.88 10.50 -11.13
CA ARG A 19 -13.21 9.44 -12.10
C ARG A 19 -12.69 8.02 -11.84
N SER A 20 -11.58 7.81 -11.13
CA SER A 20 -11.04 6.45 -10.95
C SER A 20 -11.68 5.75 -9.77
N LEU A 21 -11.93 6.47 -8.68
CA LEU A 21 -12.64 5.93 -7.51
C LEU A 21 -14.15 6.00 -7.66
N GLU A 22 -14.70 6.89 -8.50
CA GLU A 22 -16.11 6.87 -8.93
C GLU A 22 -16.55 5.54 -9.54
N LYS A 23 -15.60 4.77 -10.10
CA LYS A 23 -15.86 3.44 -10.68
C LYS A 23 -15.83 2.32 -9.64
N THR A 24 -15.57 2.65 -8.38
CA THR A 24 -15.42 1.69 -7.29
C THR A 24 -16.59 1.82 -6.32
N THR A 25 -16.94 0.73 -5.66
CA THR A 25 -17.85 0.65 -4.52
C THR A 25 -17.11 0.76 -3.18
N ILE A 26 -15.80 1.07 -3.20
CA ILE A 26 -14.99 1.23 -2.00
C ILE A 26 -15.62 2.35 -1.15
N PRO A 27 -15.95 2.09 0.13
CA PRO A 27 -16.57 3.10 0.97
C PRO A 27 -15.52 4.15 1.36
N ILE A 28 -15.71 5.40 0.91
CA ILE A 28 -14.80 6.52 1.15
C ILE A 28 -15.62 7.67 1.73
N PRO A 29 -15.13 8.43 2.73
CA PRO A 29 -15.86 9.56 3.28
C PRO A 29 -16.10 10.61 2.20
N ARG A 30 -17.33 11.09 2.05
CA ARG A 30 -17.65 12.10 1.04
C ARG A 30 -16.91 13.40 1.33
N LEU A 31 -16.28 13.96 0.31
CA LEU A 31 -15.72 15.31 0.33
C LEU A 31 -16.81 16.35 0.11
N HIS A 32 -16.98 17.25 1.08
CA HIS A 32 -17.98 18.33 0.99
C HIS A 32 -17.35 19.63 0.49
N VAL A 33 -16.21 20.01 1.06
CA VAL A 33 -15.47 21.22 0.65
C VAL A 33 -13.99 21.05 0.96
N TYR A 34 -13.14 21.69 0.18
CA TYR A 34 -11.72 21.81 0.50
C TYR A 34 -11.21 23.22 0.17
N CYS A 35 -10.17 23.65 0.89
CA CYS A 35 -9.40 24.84 0.60
C CYS A 35 -7.92 24.49 0.63
N LEU A 36 -7.22 24.71 -0.48
CA LEU A 36 -5.77 24.47 -0.59
C LEU A 36 -4.94 25.70 -0.19
N GLY A 37 -5.56 26.88 -0.20
CA GLY A 37 -4.94 28.15 0.17
C GLY A 37 -5.00 28.42 1.67
N LYS A 38 -4.23 29.42 2.11
CA LYS A 38 -4.32 29.97 3.48
C LYS A 38 -5.29 31.14 3.57
N ASP A 39 -5.78 31.63 2.43
CA ASP A 39 -6.77 32.71 2.34
C ASP A 39 -8.18 32.16 2.59
N ASN A 40 -8.43 31.78 3.83
CA ASN A 40 -9.71 31.29 4.32
C ASN A 40 -9.85 31.56 5.83
N ILE A 41 -11.04 31.34 6.38
CA ILE A 41 -11.37 31.63 7.79
C ILE A 41 -10.48 30.91 8.82
N LEU A 42 -9.84 29.80 8.45
CA LEU A 42 -8.95 29.03 9.33
C LEU A 42 -7.47 29.43 9.17
N GLY A 43 -7.13 30.26 8.18
CA GLY A 43 -5.74 30.67 7.90
C GLY A 43 -4.82 29.53 7.43
N LEU A 44 -5.38 28.37 7.10
CA LEU A 44 -4.64 27.15 6.75
C LEU A 44 -5.43 26.25 5.78
N PRO A 45 -4.76 25.39 4.99
CA PRO A 45 -5.45 24.46 4.11
C PRO A 45 -6.26 23.43 4.89
N PHE A 46 -7.50 23.16 4.45
CA PHE A 46 -8.40 22.22 5.11
C PHE A 46 -9.29 21.47 4.11
N MET A 47 -9.90 20.40 4.59
CA MET A 47 -11.00 19.71 3.92
C MET A 47 -12.09 19.35 4.93
N LEU A 48 -13.34 19.34 4.47
CA LEU A 48 -14.52 18.91 5.21
C LEU A 48 -15.01 17.60 4.61
N LEU A 49 -15.04 16.55 5.44
CA LEU A 49 -15.43 15.21 5.05
C LEU A 49 -16.67 14.77 5.85
N ASP A 50 -17.32 13.71 5.39
CA ASP A 50 -18.22 12.94 6.25
C ASP A 50 -17.50 12.53 7.54
N PHE A 51 -18.27 12.57 8.64
CA PHE A 51 -17.87 11.88 9.85
C PHE A 51 -18.47 10.48 9.76
N ILE A 52 -17.61 9.46 9.74
CA ILE A 52 -18.02 8.06 9.68
C ILE A 52 -17.91 7.49 11.09
N ASP A 53 -19.02 6.94 11.60
CA ASP A 53 -19.03 6.20 12.85
C ASP A 53 -18.56 4.76 12.59
N GLY A 54 -17.52 4.33 13.29
CA GLY A 54 -16.88 3.04 13.08
C GLY A 54 -15.62 2.87 13.92
N LYS A 55 -15.25 1.62 14.20
CA LYS A 55 -14.05 1.26 14.96
C LYS A 55 -12.88 1.07 14.00
N ALA A 56 -11.72 1.66 14.30
CA ALA A 56 -10.53 1.42 13.49
C ALA A 56 -10.08 -0.04 13.61
N LEU A 57 -9.77 -0.68 12.47
CA LEU A 57 -9.40 -2.10 12.40
C LEU A 57 -8.14 -2.41 13.23
N ILE A 58 -7.24 -1.44 13.39
CA ILE A 58 -6.06 -1.57 14.28
C ILE A 58 -6.43 -1.92 15.74
N ASN A 59 -7.65 -1.59 16.18
CA ASN A 59 -8.13 -1.92 17.53
C ASN A 59 -8.72 -3.33 17.63
N ILE A 60 -8.77 -4.09 16.53
CA ILE A 60 -9.21 -5.48 16.48
C ILE A 60 -7.98 -6.39 16.56
N ASP A 61 -7.97 -7.29 17.54
CA ASP A 61 -6.93 -8.31 17.67
C ASP A 61 -7.15 -9.44 16.65
N ILE A 62 -6.77 -9.18 15.39
CA ILE A 62 -6.94 -10.11 14.27
C ILE A 62 -6.40 -11.51 14.60
N PRO A 63 -5.20 -11.67 15.20
CA PRO A 63 -4.69 -13.00 15.59
C PRO A 63 -5.65 -13.82 16.46
N LYS A 64 -6.38 -13.16 17.39
CA LYS A 64 -7.33 -13.81 18.31
C LYS A 64 -8.69 -14.09 17.71
N LEU A 65 -9.02 -13.58 16.52
CA LEU A 65 -10.30 -13.86 15.88
C LEU A 65 -10.43 -15.36 15.52
N PRO A 66 -11.65 -15.94 15.61
CA PRO A 66 -11.93 -17.24 15.01
C PRO A 66 -11.59 -17.26 13.52
N ASP A 67 -11.19 -18.42 12.99
CA ASP A 67 -10.78 -18.53 11.59
C ASP A 67 -11.92 -18.18 10.61
N SER A 68 -13.17 -18.46 10.97
CA SER A 68 -14.35 -18.02 10.19
C SER A 68 -14.46 -16.50 10.11
N ASP A 69 -14.17 -15.80 11.20
CA ASP A 69 -14.22 -14.34 11.24
C ASP A 69 -13.03 -13.71 10.50
N LYS A 70 -11.83 -14.31 10.59
CA LYS A 70 -10.68 -13.90 9.78
C LYS A 70 -10.99 -13.98 8.28
N ARG A 71 -11.57 -15.09 7.82
CA ARG A 71 -11.96 -15.27 6.40
C ARG A 71 -12.98 -14.23 5.96
N ARG A 72 -14.05 -14.05 6.74
CA ARG A 72 -15.09 -13.04 6.49
C ARG A 72 -14.54 -11.62 6.47
N LEU A 73 -13.60 -11.32 7.37
CA LEU A 73 -12.89 -10.04 7.39
C LEU A 73 -12.03 -9.89 6.13
N PHE A 74 -11.25 -10.90 5.76
CA PHE A 74 -10.28 -10.86 4.64
C PHE A 74 -10.93 -10.77 3.26
N ALA A 75 -12.12 -11.34 3.07
CA ALA A 75 -12.86 -11.20 1.81
C ALA A 75 -13.13 -9.74 1.42
N LYS A 76 -13.37 -8.85 2.40
CA LYS A 76 -13.74 -7.44 2.14
C LYS A 76 -12.56 -6.58 1.65
N PRO A 77 -11.38 -6.57 2.30
CA PRO A 77 -10.20 -5.96 1.71
C PRO A 77 -9.79 -6.67 0.41
N GLY A 78 -10.02 -7.97 0.26
CA GLY A 78 -9.84 -8.67 -1.02
C GLY A 78 -10.61 -8.00 -2.17
N ASP A 79 -11.90 -7.69 -1.94
CA ASP A 79 -12.72 -6.93 -2.88
C ASP A 79 -12.17 -5.52 -3.16
N ILE A 80 -11.73 -4.79 -2.12
CA ILE A 80 -11.08 -3.47 -2.29
C ILE A 80 -9.82 -3.58 -3.18
N TYR A 81 -8.97 -4.58 -2.92
CA TYR A 81 -7.78 -4.85 -3.73
C TYR A 81 -8.14 -5.18 -5.18
N LEU A 82 -9.19 -5.95 -5.42
CA LEU A 82 -9.66 -6.24 -6.78
C LEU A 82 -10.13 -4.98 -7.51
N GLN A 83 -10.92 -4.14 -6.84
CA GLN A 83 -11.40 -2.89 -7.41
C GLN A 83 -10.26 -1.93 -7.76
N LEU A 84 -9.23 -1.86 -6.91
CA LEU A 84 -7.99 -1.10 -7.16
C LEU A 84 -7.18 -1.70 -8.32
N PHE A 85 -7.04 -3.03 -8.36
CA PHE A 85 -6.32 -3.76 -9.41
C PHE A 85 -6.94 -3.56 -10.80
N GLN A 86 -8.27 -3.41 -10.87
CA GLN A 86 -8.99 -3.10 -12.11
C GLN A 86 -8.70 -1.69 -12.63
N GLN A 87 -8.18 -0.78 -11.81
CA GLN A 87 -7.75 0.55 -12.24
C GLN A 87 -6.32 0.50 -12.79
N GLN A 88 -6.17 0.17 -14.07
CA GLN A 88 -4.87 0.06 -14.76
C GLN A 88 -4.51 1.33 -15.54
N PHE A 89 -3.21 1.65 -15.56
CA PHE A 89 -2.63 2.86 -16.14
C PHE A 89 -1.35 2.57 -16.91
N ASN A 90 -1.01 3.46 -17.84
CA ASN A 90 0.19 3.37 -18.69
C ASN A 90 1.42 4.09 -18.11
N TYR A 91 1.28 4.71 -16.93
CA TYR A 91 2.39 5.36 -16.22
C TYR A 91 2.24 5.24 -14.69
N ILE A 92 3.37 5.36 -13.99
CA ILE A 92 3.49 5.37 -12.53
C ILE A 92 3.53 6.81 -12.03
N GLY A 93 2.85 7.07 -10.91
CA GLY A 93 2.72 8.38 -10.30
C GLY A 93 1.42 9.10 -10.69
N PHE A 94 1.15 10.22 -10.02
CA PHE A 94 -0.02 11.06 -10.29
C PHE A 94 0.38 12.42 -10.86
N ASN A 95 -0.18 12.76 -12.03
CA ASN A 95 -0.20 14.11 -12.57
C ASN A 95 -1.60 14.69 -12.23
N PRO A 96 -1.80 15.82 -11.51
CA PRO A 96 -0.86 16.88 -11.09
C PRO A 96 -0.91 17.21 -9.57
N SER A 97 0.23 17.21 -8.89
CA SER A 97 0.39 17.96 -7.63
C SER A 97 1.34 19.12 -7.87
N ARG A 98 0.99 20.35 -7.48
CA ARG A 98 1.86 21.54 -7.57
C ARG A 98 3.18 21.45 -6.76
N LEU A 99 3.42 20.36 -6.03
CA LEU A 99 4.58 20.20 -5.13
C LEU A 99 5.57 19.12 -5.56
N ILE A 100 5.20 18.24 -6.49
CA ILE A 100 6.15 17.46 -7.27
C ILE A 100 6.25 18.24 -8.57
N ALA A 101 7.45 18.53 -9.08
CA ALA A 101 7.56 19.27 -10.34
C ALA A 101 6.60 18.65 -11.38
N PRO A 102 5.77 19.45 -12.08
CA PRO A 102 4.88 18.89 -13.09
C PRO A 102 5.72 18.08 -14.07
N ASN A 103 5.29 16.84 -14.37
CA ASN A 103 5.84 15.91 -15.37
C ASN A 103 6.83 14.81 -14.95
N GLN A 104 7.00 14.47 -13.67
CA GLN A 104 7.66 13.19 -13.32
C GLN A 104 6.64 12.06 -13.18
N VAL A 105 6.17 11.57 -14.32
CA VAL A 105 5.55 10.25 -14.44
C VAL A 105 6.62 9.26 -14.84
N PHE A 106 6.54 8.02 -14.37
CA PHE A 106 7.46 6.96 -14.80
C PHE A 106 6.78 6.03 -15.79
N HIS A 107 7.51 5.62 -16.81
CA HIS A 107 7.04 4.65 -17.81
C HIS A 107 7.70 3.28 -17.63
N SER A 108 8.50 3.12 -16.58
CA SER A 108 9.09 1.85 -16.22
C SER A 108 9.10 1.62 -14.71
N ALA A 109 8.90 0.37 -14.30
CA ALA A 109 8.99 -0.05 -12.90
C ALA A 109 10.41 0.13 -12.36
N ILE A 110 11.43 -0.12 -13.19
CA ILE A 110 12.84 0.12 -12.85
C ILE A 110 13.07 1.59 -12.48
N ASP A 111 12.65 2.53 -13.33
CA ASP A 111 12.89 3.96 -13.07
C ASP A 111 12.19 4.43 -11.80
N TYR A 112 10.98 3.94 -11.55
CA TYR A 112 10.23 4.25 -10.33
C TYR A 112 10.91 3.70 -9.07
N ILE A 113 11.37 2.45 -9.11
CA ILE A 113 12.07 1.81 -8.00
C ILE A 113 13.40 2.50 -7.74
N PHE A 114 14.13 2.91 -8.78
CA PHE A 114 15.33 3.73 -8.62
C PHE A 114 15.05 5.10 -8.02
N MET A 115 13.93 5.73 -8.36
CA MET A 115 13.53 6.97 -7.70
C MET A 115 13.33 6.77 -6.19
N ILE A 116 12.63 5.70 -5.79
CA ILE A 116 12.44 5.37 -4.36
C ILE A 116 13.80 5.12 -3.70
N HIS A 117 14.65 4.33 -4.36
CA HIS A 117 15.99 4.00 -3.87
C HIS A 117 16.86 5.25 -3.67
N GLN A 118 16.86 6.15 -4.65
CA GLN A 118 17.63 7.38 -4.58
C GLN A 118 17.09 8.32 -3.49
N ALA A 119 15.76 8.40 -3.33
CA ALA A 119 15.15 9.18 -2.26
C ALA A 119 15.54 8.66 -0.87
N LEU A 120 15.68 7.34 -0.69
CA LEU A 120 16.15 6.74 0.57
C LEU A 120 17.61 7.07 0.87
N LEU A 121 18.47 7.05 -0.14
CA LEU A 121 19.87 7.47 0.01
C LEU A 121 19.97 8.96 0.36
N ASP A 122 19.21 9.80 -0.34
CA ASP A 122 19.17 11.24 -0.08
C ASP A 122 18.65 11.52 1.33
N GLU A 123 17.60 10.82 1.78
CA GLU A 123 17.08 10.92 3.14
C GLU A 123 18.12 10.52 4.19
N PHE A 124 18.83 9.40 3.98
CA PHE A 124 19.90 8.97 4.87
C PHE A 124 21.00 10.03 5.01
N HIS A 125 21.38 10.70 3.92
CA HIS A 125 22.40 11.74 3.94
C HIS A 125 21.92 13.05 4.60
N LEU A 126 20.65 13.42 4.40
CA LEU A 126 20.10 14.69 4.83
C LEU A 126 19.49 14.65 6.25
N ARG A 127 18.99 13.50 6.71
CA ARG A 127 18.30 13.32 7.99
C ARG A 127 19.04 12.33 8.88
N ARG A 128 19.80 12.87 9.84
CA ARG A 128 20.61 12.10 10.80
C ARG A 128 19.80 11.40 11.91
N ASP A 129 18.49 11.64 11.98
CA ASP A 129 17.60 11.09 13.02
C ASP A 129 17.06 9.69 12.65
N SER A 130 17.40 9.16 11.48
CA SER A 130 16.85 7.91 10.95
C SER A 130 17.55 6.65 11.45
N VAL A 131 18.58 6.77 12.31
CA VAL A 131 19.43 5.64 12.75
C VAL A 131 19.81 5.75 14.22
N CYS A 132 19.87 4.62 14.91
CA CYS A 132 20.12 4.51 16.35
C CYS A 132 21.61 4.38 16.72
N GLY A 133 22.51 4.95 15.92
CA GLY A 133 23.97 4.95 16.15
C GLY A 133 24.79 4.47 14.95
N GLU A 134 26.10 4.38 15.12
CA GLU A 134 27.06 4.06 14.04
C GLU A 134 26.87 2.66 13.45
N SER A 135 26.61 1.65 14.28
CA SER A 135 26.40 0.28 13.80
C SER A 135 25.14 0.17 12.95
N ASP A 136 24.03 0.75 13.42
CA ASP A 136 22.76 0.78 12.70
C ASP A 136 22.89 1.56 11.37
N ALA A 137 23.58 2.71 11.40
CA ALA A 137 23.86 3.49 10.20
C ALA A 137 24.67 2.72 9.15
N ARG A 138 25.69 1.95 9.57
CA ARG A 138 26.48 1.10 8.67
C ARG A 138 25.63 0.01 8.04
N SER A 139 24.84 -0.71 8.85
CA SER A 139 23.98 -1.79 8.36
C SER A 139 22.92 -1.25 7.39
N TYR A 140 22.29 -0.12 7.71
CA TYR A 140 21.29 0.51 6.85
C TYR A 140 21.89 0.96 5.51
N LEU A 141 23.04 1.65 5.53
CA LEU A 141 23.72 2.08 4.31
C LEU A 141 24.19 0.90 3.45
N TYR A 142 24.71 -0.15 4.08
CA TYR A 142 25.12 -1.39 3.39
C TYR A 142 23.92 -2.02 2.67
N GLY A 143 22.77 -2.13 3.34
CA GLY A 143 21.55 -2.64 2.72
C GLY A 143 21.02 -1.77 1.59
N LEU A 144 21.08 -0.45 1.72
CA LEU A 144 20.74 0.46 0.62
C LEU A 144 21.68 0.28 -0.57
N LEU A 145 22.99 0.21 -0.38
CA LEU A 145 23.91 0.08 -1.52
C LEU A 145 23.77 -1.26 -2.23
N ASN A 146 23.72 -2.37 -1.49
CA ASN A 146 23.61 -3.70 -2.07
C ASN A 146 22.24 -3.97 -2.69
N SER A 147 21.19 -3.30 -2.20
CA SER A 147 19.85 -3.51 -2.73
C SER A 147 19.67 -3.13 -4.19
N ARG A 148 20.51 -2.24 -4.70
CA ARG A 148 20.54 -1.91 -6.13
C ARG A 148 20.72 -3.14 -7.02
N GLN A 149 21.50 -4.12 -6.58
CA GLN A 149 21.82 -5.29 -7.39
C GLN A 149 20.60 -6.20 -7.57
N PHE A 150 19.90 -6.55 -6.50
CA PHE A 150 18.75 -7.47 -6.59
C PHE A 150 17.45 -6.77 -7.01
N LEU A 151 17.30 -5.46 -6.80
CA LEU A 151 16.10 -4.73 -7.23
C LEU A 151 15.90 -4.82 -8.75
N MET A 152 17.00 -4.85 -9.51
CA MET A 152 16.97 -5.04 -10.96
C MET A 152 16.44 -6.43 -11.35
N ASP A 153 16.89 -7.48 -10.67
CA ASP A 153 16.46 -8.86 -10.92
C ASP A 153 15.02 -9.12 -10.43
N TRP A 154 14.59 -8.38 -9.41
CA TRP A 154 13.23 -8.46 -8.87
C TRP A 154 12.20 -7.90 -9.85
N VAL A 155 12.56 -6.87 -10.63
CA VAL A 155 11.69 -6.32 -11.67
C VAL A 155 11.66 -7.25 -12.88
N LYS A 156 10.53 -7.97 -13.01
CA LYS A 156 10.27 -8.81 -14.18
C LYS A 156 10.19 -7.99 -15.48
N PRO A 157 10.98 -8.32 -16.53
CA PRO A 157 10.98 -7.58 -17.80
C PRO A 157 9.58 -7.43 -18.41
N GLU A 158 8.74 -8.46 -18.32
CA GLU A 158 7.37 -8.47 -18.84
C GLU A 158 6.43 -7.47 -18.16
N HIS A 159 6.77 -6.99 -16.96
CA HIS A 159 5.98 -6.03 -16.19
C HIS A 159 6.70 -4.68 -16.05
N ASN A 160 7.88 -4.50 -16.66
CA ASN A 160 8.65 -3.27 -16.51
C ASN A 160 7.87 -2.07 -17.04
N HIS A 161 7.21 -2.20 -18.19
CA HIS A 161 6.48 -1.10 -18.85
C HIS A 161 4.96 -1.14 -18.61
N GLY A 162 4.53 -1.83 -17.56
CA GLY A 162 3.14 -1.89 -17.13
C GLY A 162 2.43 -3.21 -17.43
N PRO A 163 1.09 -3.27 -17.23
CA PRO A 163 0.26 -2.16 -16.75
C PRO A 163 0.65 -1.76 -15.31
N PHE A 164 0.35 -0.53 -14.92
CA PHE A 164 0.51 -0.05 -13.54
C PHE A 164 -0.85 0.05 -12.87
N VAL A 165 -0.95 -0.24 -11.58
CA VAL A 165 -2.24 -0.34 -10.88
C VAL A 165 -2.37 0.75 -9.82
N LEU A 166 -3.59 1.25 -9.62
CA LEU A 166 -3.87 2.17 -8.51
C LEU A 166 -3.64 1.46 -7.19
N MET A 167 -2.98 2.15 -6.25
CA MET A 167 -2.83 1.71 -4.87
C MET A 167 -3.18 2.85 -3.93
N HIS A 168 -3.76 2.51 -2.78
CA HIS A 168 -4.11 3.47 -1.73
C HIS A 168 -2.87 4.20 -1.16
N GLY A 169 -1.71 3.55 -1.17
CA GLY A 169 -0.43 4.09 -0.71
C GLY A 169 -0.18 4.02 0.80
N ASP A 170 -1.24 4.11 1.62
CA ASP A 170 -1.14 3.91 3.08
C ASP A 170 -2.29 3.04 3.63
N LEU A 171 -2.55 1.88 3.03
CA LEU A 171 -3.69 1.02 3.42
C LEU A 171 -3.37 0.22 4.67
N ARG A 172 -3.18 0.91 5.80
CA ARG A 172 -2.96 0.30 7.13
C ARG A 172 -4.29 -0.01 7.81
N SER A 173 -4.27 -0.90 8.79
CA SER A 173 -5.46 -1.21 9.61
C SER A 173 -5.99 0.01 10.38
N ALA A 174 -5.14 1.01 10.65
CA ALA A 174 -5.58 2.28 11.23
C ALA A 174 -6.44 3.13 10.28
N ASN A 175 -6.32 2.92 8.97
CA ASN A 175 -7.06 3.64 7.93
C ASN A 175 -8.29 2.88 7.43
N ILE A 176 -8.66 1.78 8.08
CA ILE A 176 -9.86 0.99 7.77
C ILE A 176 -10.79 1.07 8.98
N LEU A 177 -12.02 1.52 8.77
CA LEU A 177 -13.07 1.52 9.78
C LEU A 177 -13.99 0.32 9.58
N VAL A 178 -14.38 -0.33 10.67
CA VAL A 178 -15.33 -1.43 10.70
C VAL A 178 -16.50 -1.20 11.66
N ASP A 179 -17.64 -1.82 11.39
CA ASP A 179 -18.76 -1.93 12.33
C ASP A 179 -18.57 -3.10 13.31
N ASP A 180 -19.57 -3.33 14.17
CA ASP A 180 -19.55 -4.42 15.16
C ASP A 180 -19.54 -5.83 14.55
N ASP A 181 -19.99 -5.97 13.30
CA ASP A 181 -20.03 -7.21 12.53
C ASP A 181 -18.78 -7.39 11.64
N LEU A 182 -17.75 -6.56 11.84
CA LEU A 182 -16.51 -6.52 11.06
C LEU A 182 -16.74 -6.20 9.57
N ASN A 183 -17.81 -5.49 9.21
CA ASN A 183 -17.99 -4.90 7.88
C ASN A 183 -17.18 -3.63 7.76
N ILE A 184 -16.48 -3.47 6.63
CA ILE A 184 -15.75 -2.25 6.33
C ILE A 184 -16.78 -1.16 6.05
N VAL A 185 -16.81 -0.14 6.90
CA VAL A 185 -17.70 1.03 6.76
C VAL A 185 -17.01 2.19 6.06
N SER A 186 -15.67 2.26 6.09
CA SER A 186 -14.91 3.26 5.35
C SER A 186 -13.42 2.96 5.26
N VAL A 187 -12.80 3.36 4.14
CA VAL A 187 -11.35 3.47 3.94
C VAL A 187 -10.95 4.95 3.97
N LEU A 188 -10.01 5.30 4.83
CA LEU A 188 -9.57 6.66 5.13
C LEU A 188 -8.20 6.97 4.53
N ASP A 189 -7.89 8.26 4.43
CA ASP A 189 -6.54 8.77 4.16
C ASP A 189 -5.90 8.41 2.80
N TRP A 190 -6.69 8.61 1.75
CA TRP A 190 -6.30 8.40 0.34
C TRP A 190 -5.23 9.38 -0.19
N GLU A 191 -4.64 10.21 0.67
CA GLU A 191 -3.70 11.24 0.24
C GLU A 191 -2.37 10.67 -0.29
N TRP A 192 -2.06 9.42 0.01
CA TRP A 192 -0.86 8.74 -0.47
C TRP A 192 -1.13 7.86 -1.69
N SER A 193 -2.35 7.84 -2.20
CA SER A 193 -2.64 7.03 -3.38
C SER A 193 -1.77 7.46 -4.54
N HIS A 194 -1.44 6.49 -5.40
CA HIS A 194 -0.69 6.63 -6.65
C HIS A 194 -0.76 5.31 -7.40
N THR A 195 -0.40 5.34 -8.69
CA THR A 195 -0.19 4.11 -9.44
C THR A 195 1.17 3.52 -9.10
N ILE A 196 1.26 2.19 -9.07
CA ILE A 196 2.48 1.43 -8.74
C ILE A 196 2.73 0.29 -9.74
N PRO A 197 3.98 -0.20 -9.85
CA PRO A 197 4.30 -1.47 -10.51
C PRO A 197 3.46 -2.65 -9.97
N LEU A 198 3.04 -3.55 -10.86
CA LEU A 198 2.33 -4.79 -10.49
C LEU A 198 3.09 -5.62 -9.45
N GLN A 199 4.41 -5.61 -9.52
CA GLN A 199 5.26 -6.37 -8.61
C GLN A 199 5.14 -5.89 -7.16
N MET A 200 4.75 -4.63 -6.94
CA MET A 200 4.54 -4.02 -5.63
C MET A 200 3.11 -4.22 -5.10
N PHE A 201 2.18 -4.71 -5.94
CA PHE A 201 0.80 -4.94 -5.55
C PHE A 201 0.66 -6.28 -4.81
N VAL A 202 0.78 -6.24 -3.48
CA VAL A 202 0.83 -7.43 -2.61
C VAL A 202 -0.20 -7.35 -1.46
N PRO A 203 -0.61 -8.50 -0.88
CA PRO A 203 -1.46 -8.53 0.31
C PRO A 203 -0.90 -7.66 1.44
N PRO A 204 -1.75 -7.03 2.27
CA PRO A 204 -1.30 -6.06 3.26
C PRO A 204 -0.56 -6.72 4.44
N PRO A 205 0.45 -6.06 5.05
CA PRO A 205 1.24 -6.65 6.13
C PRO A 205 0.41 -6.90 7.40
N TRP A 206 -0.58 -6.03 7.66
CA TRP A 206 -1.43 -6.08 8.87
C TRP A 206 -2.35 -7.29 8.96
N LEU A 207 -2.37 -8.20 7.98
CA LEU A 207 -3.11 -9.47 8.07
C LEU A 207 -2.76 -10.25 9.34
N SER A 208 -1.50 -10.23 9.76
CA SER A 208 -1.03 -10.88 11.01
C SER A 208 -1.17 -10.02 12.27
N GLY A 209 -1.86 -8.88 12.18
CA GLY A 209 -1.92 -7.87 13.25
C GLY A 209 -0.64 -7.05 13.41
N CYS A 210 0.33 -7.21 12.51
CA CYS A 210 1.61 -6.52 12.52
C CYS A 210 1.78 -5.59 11.32
N GLU A 211 2.38 -4.42 11.52
CA GLU A 211 2.89 -3.61 10.40
C GLU A 211 4.17 -4.22 9.81
N VAL A 212 4.75 -3.60 8.77
CA VAL A 212 5.91 -4.13 8.02
C VAL A 212 7.02 -4.61 8.95
N LEU A 213 7.52 -3.78 9.88
CA LEU A 213 8.58 -4.18 10.81
C LEU A 213 8.23 -5.40 11.67
N GLY A 214 6.95 -5.58 12.00
CA GLY A 214 6.50 -6.73 12.78
C GLY A 214 6.58 -8.02 11.98
N VAL A 215 6.18 -7.99 10.69
CA VAL A 215 6.21 -9.17 9.81
C VAL A 215 7.61 -9.58 9.36
N LEU A 216 8.61 -8.69 9.47
CA LEU A 216 10.00 -9.05 9.20
C LEU A 216 10.59 -10.01 10.24
N LYS A 217 10.03 -10.06 11.47
CA LYS A 217 10.50 -11.01 12.50
C LYS A 217 10.11 -12.44 12.13
N GLU A 218 11.04 -13.39 12.24
CA GLU A 218 10.89 -14.78 11.77
C GLU A 218 9.55 -15.44 12.18
N TYR A 219 9.19 -15.37 13.47
CA TYR A 219 7.95 -15.99 13.96
C TYR A 219 6.68 -15.37 13.33
N ASN A 220 6.65 -14.05 13.16
CA ASN A 220 5.55 -13.33 12.53
C ASN A 220 5.52 -13.55 11.02
N ARG A 221 6.68 -13.80 10.42
CA ARG A 221 6.83 -14.02 8.99
C ARG A 221 6.09 -15.28 8.55
N LEU A 222 6.31 -16.38 9.26
CA LEU A 222 5.60 -17.63 9.01
C LEU A 222 4.09 -17.47 9.19
N TYR A 223 3.67 -16.75 10.25
CA TYR A 223 2.26 -16.49 10.50
C TYR A 223 1.62 -15.61 9.42
N TYR A 224 2.35 -14.58 8.97
CA TYR A 224 1.95 -13.73 7.86
C TYR A 224 1.80 -14.53 6.55
N ASP A 225 2.72 -15.44 6.22
CA ASP A 225 2.64 -16.25 5.00
C ASP A 225 1.38 -17.15 4.98
N ILE A 226 1.02 -17.72 6.14
CA ILE A 226 -0.23 -18.48 6.29
C ILE A 226 -1.44 -17.57 6.02
N LEU A 227 -1.50 -16.40 6.67
CA LEU A 227 -2.63 -15.49 6.54
C LEU A 227 -2.72 -14.82 5.17
N ALA A 228 -1.59 -14.54 4.52
CA ALA A 228 -1.53 -14.03 3.16
C ALA A 228 -2.04 -15.08 2.16
N SER A 229 -1.80 -16.36 2.42
CA SER A 229 -2.37 -17.48 1.64
C SER A 229 -3.88 -17.60 1.86
N VAL A 230 -4.37 -17.41 3.10
CA VAL A 230 -5.81 -17.35 3.38
C VAL A 230 -6.43 -16.16 2.66
N PHE A 231 -5.83 -14.97 2.77
CA PHE A 231 -6.30 -13.74 2.13
C PHE A 231 -6.36 -13.87 0.60
N GLU A 232 -5.36 -14.48 -0.03
CA GLU A 232 -5.38 -14.78 -1.46
C GLU A 232 -6.53 -15.71 -1.82
N SER A 233 -6.78 -16.75 -1.02
CA SER A 233 -7.90 -17.66 -1.28
C SER A 233 -9.25 -16.94 -1.20
N GLU A 234 -9.49 -16.13 -0.16
CA GLU A 234 -10.74 -15.36 -0.04
C GLU A 234 -10.88 -14.34 -1.19
N THR A 235 -9.77 -13.69 -1.58
CA THR A 235 -9.76 -12.75 -2.70
C THR A 235 -10.03 -13.44 -4.03
N ARG A 236 -9.48 -14.64 -4.23
CA ARG A 236 -9.69 -15.45 -5.43
C ARG A 236 -11.15 -15.87 -5.60
N ASP A 237 -11.82 -16.18 -4.49
CA ASP A 237 -13.25 -16.52 -4.50
C ASP A 237 -14.11 -15.30 -4.86
N VAL A 238 -13.75 -14.11 -4.38
CA VAL A 238 -14.37 -12.83 -4.78
C VAL A 238 -14.08 -12.53 -6.26
N GLU A 239 -12.82 -12.65 -6.70
CA GLU A 239 -12.38 -12.40 -8.08
C GLU A 239 -13.13 -13.30 -9.09
N TYR A 240 -13.39 -14.55 -8.70
CA TYR A 240 -14.18 -15.48 -9.48
C TYR A 240 -15.61 -14.96 -9.74
N GLN A 241 -16.22 -14.27 -8.77
CA GLN A 241 -17.55 -13.66 -8.95
C GLN A 241 -17.53 -12.49 -9.95
N TYR A 242 -16.44 -11.73 -10.03
CA TYR A 242 -16.28 -10.69 -11.07
C TYR A 242 -16.10 -11.29 -12.46
N HIS A 243 -15.60 -12.51 -12.54
CA HIS A 243 -15.28 -13.21 -13.78
C HIS A 243 -16.19 -14.41 -14.05
N LEU A 244 -17.47 -14.36 -13.64
CA LEU A 244 -18.44 -15.47 -13.83
C LEU A 244 -18.54 -15.99 -15.29
N ASN A 245 -18.18 -15.17 -16.28
CA ASN A 245 -18.13 -15.56 -17.70
C ASN A 245 -16.85 -16.35 -18.08
N SER A 246 -15.79 -16.29 -17.27
CA SER A 246 -14.55 -17.05 -17.42
C SER A 246 -14.68 -18.41 -16.76
N ARG A 247 -14.79 -19.47 -17.57
CA ARG A 247 -14.91 -20.87 -17.11
C ARG A 247 -13.68 -21.44 -16.41
N ASN A 248 -12.68 -20.62 -16.04
CA ASN A 248 -11.41 -21.13 -15.55
C ASN A 248 -10.84 -20.31 -14.37
N ILE A 249 -11.08 -20.82 -13.16
CA ILE A 249 -10.57 -20.27 -11.89
C ILE A 249 -9.03 -20.20 -11.85
N SER A 250 -8.32 -21.01 -12.66
CA SER A 250 -6.85 -20.98 -12.72
C SER A 250 -6.29 -19.81 -13.55
N LYS A 251 -7.16 -19.01 -14.20
CA LYS A 251 -6.76 -17.87 -15.04
C LYS A 251 -7.13 -16.50 -14.45
N LEU A 252 -7.45 -16.45 -13.16
CA LEU A 252 -7.78 -15.20 -12.48
C LEU A 252 -6.52 -14.32 -12.34
N PRO A 253 -6.53 -13.06 -12.83
CA PRO A 253 -5.32 -12.26 -12.97
C PRO A 253 -4.67 -11.85 -11.64
N LEU A 254 -5.44 -11.39 -10.65
CA LEU A 254 -4.88 -10.95 -9.36
C LEU A 254 -4.40 -12.14 -8.54
N SER A 255 -5.21 -13.19 -8.42
CA SER A 255 -4.81 -14.45 -7.78
C SER A 255 -3.51 -15.00 -8.38
N ASN A 256 -3.39 -15.03 -9.71
CA ASN A 256 -2.16 -15.51 -10.37
C ASN A 256 -0.94 -14.61 -10.11
N LEU A 257 -1.14 -13.29 -9.99
CA LEU A 257 -0.07 -12.36 -9.61
C LEU A 257 0.47 -12.68 -8.22
N TRP A 258 -0.41 -12.94 -7.25
CA TRP A 258 -0.02 -13.23 -5.87
C TRP A 258 0.51 -14.65 -5.67
N LYS A 259 -0.09 -15.66 -6.31
CA LYS A 259 0.34 -17.06 -6.19
C LYS A 259 1.82 -17.28 -6.51
N ARG A 260 2.39 -16.47 -7.41
CA ARG A 260 3.82 -16.51 -7.77
C ARG A 260 4.74 -15.84 -6.74
N LYS A 261 4.19 -15.06 -5.81
CA LYS A 261 4.92 -14.23 -4.83
C LYS A 261 4.77 -14.75 -3.39
N LEU A 262 3.64 -15.37 -3.06
CA LEU A 262 3.40 -15.92 -1.73
C LEU A 262 4.41 -17.01 -1.38
N GLY A 263 4.89 -17.00 -0.14
CA GLY A 263 5.96 -17.90 0.32
C GLY A 263 7.35 -17.57 -0.22
N SER A 264 7.53 -16.41 -0.86
CA SER A 264 8.84 -15.91 -1.33
C SER A 264 9.20 -14.62 -0.62
N TRP A 265 10.50 -14.42 -0.37
CA TRP A 265 11.07 -13.17 0.13
C TRP A 265 10.70 -11.94 -0.72
N ALA A 266 10.32 -12.16 -1.99
CA ALA A 266 9.89 -11.13 -2.93
C ALA A 266 8.70 -10.28 -2.44
N ILE A 267 7.86 -10.80 -1.53
CA ILE A 267 6.75 -10.04 -0.96
C ILE A 267 7.23 -8.96 0.01
N PHE A 268 8.31 -9.22 0.76
CA PHE A 268 8.86 -8.26 1.71
C PHE A 268 9.60 -7.11 1.00
N ILE A 269 10.19 -7.39 -0.17
CA ILE A 269 10.73 -6.33 -1.05
C ILE A 269 9.61 -5.37 -1.46
N ALA A 270 8.44 -5.88 -1.88
CA ALA A 270 7.28 -5.03 -2.18
C ALA A 270 6.83 -4.20 -0.98
N HIS A 271 6.72 -4.82 0.20
CA HIS A 271 6.37 -4.11 1.44
C HIS A 271 7.35 -3.00 1.80
N GLY A 272 8.66 -3.26 1.70
CA GLY A 272 9.69 -2.26 1.94
C GLY A 272 9.66 -1.12 0.93
N LEU A 273 9.39 -1.40 -0.35
CA LEU A 273 9.26 -0.35 -1.37
C LEU A 273 7.97 0.48 -1.20
N MET A 274 6.90 -0.12 -0.66
CA MET A 274 5.66 0.58 -0.31
C MET A 274 5.78 1.40 0.98
N GLN A 275 6.68 1.02 1.89
CA GLN A 275 7.03 1.76 3.09
C GLN A 275 8.55 2.00 3.16
N PRO A 276 9.09 2.92 2.31
CA PRO A 276 10.53 3.07 2.08
C PRO A 276 11.38 3.22 3.34
N LEU A 277 10.85 3.88 4.39
CA LEU A 277 11.52 4.06 5.69
C LEU A 277 11.95 2.73 6.35
N HIS A 278 11.29 1.62 6.01
CA HIS A 278 11.58 0.28 6.55
C HIS A 278 12.36 -0.59 5.58
N PHE A 279 12.74 -0.07 4.40
CA PHE A 279 13.38 -0.87 3.36
C PHE A 279 14.76 -1.40 3.78
N GLY A 280 15.53 -0.63 4.57
CA GLY A 280 16.78 -1.12 5.14
C GLY A 280 16.60 -2.34 6.04
N ASN A 281 15.54 -2.37 6.86
CA ASN A 281 15.20 -3.52 7.71
C ASN A 281 14.81 -4.74 6.88
N VAL A 282 14.09 -4.55 5.75
CA VAL A 282 13.78 -5.66 4.84
C VAL A 282 15.06 -6.33 4.35
N TYR A 283 16.07 -5.53 4.00
CA TYR A 283 17.35 -6.09 3.56
C TYR A 283 18.02 -6.90 4.67
N THR A 284 18.23 -6.28 5.83
CA THR A 284 18.97 -6.88 6.95
C THR A 284 18.25 -8.04 7.61
N ASP A 285 16.93 -8.12 7.55
CA ASP A 285 16.18 -9.13 8.30
C ASP A 285 15.71 -10.27 7.39
N VAL A 286 15.55 -10.03 6.08
CA VAL A 286 14.96 -10.99 5.13
C VAL A 286 15.93 -11.43 4.05
N ILE A 287 16.68 -10.49 3.46
CA ILE A 287 17.45 -10.75 2.24
C ILE A 287 18.85 -11.26 2.60
N ASP A 288 19.50 -10.60 3.56
CA ASP A 288 20.83 -10.94 4.03
C ASP A 288 20.89 -10.84 5.57
N PRO A 289 20.34 -11.84 6.29
CA PRO A 289 20.18 -11.80 7.75
C PRO A 289 21.46 -11.84 8.59
N GLY A 290 22.65 -11.94 7.97
CA GLY A 290 23.92 -12.09 8.68
C GLY A 290 24.23 -13.52 9.10
#